data_AF-A0A931USG7-F1
#
_entry.id   AF-A0A931USG7-F1
#
_cell.length_a   1.000
_cell.length_b   1.000
_cell.length_c   1.000
_cell.angle_alpha   90.00
_cell.angle_beta   90.00
_cell.angle_gamma   90.00
#
_symmetry.space_group_name_H-M   'P 1'
#
loop_
_entity.id
_entity.type
_entity.pdbx_description
1 polymer ?
#
loop_
_entity_poly.entity_id
_entity_poly.type
_entity_poly.pdbx_seq_one_letter_code
_entity_poly.pdbx_strand_id
1 'polypeptide(L)'
;MRLILGLADRSVEVTRPETVVGRAPECDVLLADKSVSRHHAVIVLSPLGARVRDLGSRNGTAINGILLGSDRRLKGGDVLRFGCVDVRITALVGEEGDRDDGWLAVQAAQLVKHSTGGHTRDADEVVFRIAEAFEARFALGERFSPDVTDAALAAVIDYAMVRNRPGWTRWVMGTHAKLGIAPGNAVRRSLDGTLAAEETQQIRTSGTMARATLPGKRQAG
;
A
#
# COMPACT_ATOMS: atom_id res chain seq x y z
N MET A 1 1.35 21.58 -0.47
CA MET A 1 2.21 20.48 -0.95
C MET A 1 3.08 21.01 -2.06
N ARG A 2 4.39 20.79 -1.99
CA ARG A 2 5.40 21.24 -2.94
C ARG A 2 6.19 20.03 -3.41
N LEU A 3 6.24 19.80 -4.72
CA LEU A 3 7.02 18.72 -5.33
C LEU A 3 7.96 19.32 -6.39
N ILE A 4 9.25 18.99 -6.32
CA ILE A 4 10.26 19.45 -7.27
C ILE A 4 10.98 18.25 -7.89
N LEU A 5 10.92 18.17 -9.21
CA LEU A 5 11.66 17.22 -10.02
C LEU A 5 13.00 17.84 -10.42
N GLY A 6 14.10 17.23 -10.03
CA GLY A 6 15.45 17.56 -10.48
C GLY A 6 15.81 16.72 -11.69
N LEU A 7 15.97 17.36 -12.84
CA LEU A 7 16.52 16.81 -14.06
C LEU A 7 18.01 17.18 -14.14
N ALA A 8 18.73 16.66 -15.13
CA ALA A 8 20.17 16.90 -15.29
C ALA A 8 20.52 18.39 -15.50
N ASP A 9 19.68 19.12 -16.24
CA ASP A 9 19.90 20.51 -16.67
C ASP A 9 19.05 21.53 -15.92
N ARG A 10 17.96 21.10 -15.26
CA ARG A 10 16.97 22.01 -14.67
C ARG A 10 16.14 21.34 -13.58
N SER A 11 15.37 22.13 -12.87
CA SER A 11 14.31 21.65 -11.97
C SER A 11 12.93 22.07 -12.45
N VAL A 12 11.94 21.20 -12.28
CA VAL A 12 10.52 21.48 -12.56
C VAL A 12 9.72 21.38 -11.28
N GLU A 13 9.03 22.45 -10.91
CA GLU A 13 8.06 22.43 -9.82
C GLU A 13 6.74 21.88 -10.33
N VAL A 14 6.24 20.85 -9.67
CA VAL A 14 4.98 20.19 -9.99
C VAL A 14 3.87 20.88 -9.21
N THR A 15 3.01 21.59 -9.94
CA THR A 15 1.91 22.39 -9.35
C THR A 15 0.53 21.89 -9.73
N ARG A 16 0.41 21.09 -10.80
CA ARG A 16 -0.87 20.58 -11.31
C ARG A 16 -1.28 19.29 -10.59
N PRO A 17 -2.59 19.03 -10.40
CA PRO A 17 -3.07 17.77 -9.83
C PRO A 17 -2.60 16.54 -10.60
N GLU A 18 -2.54 16.64 -11.93
CA GLU A 18 -1.94 15.65 -12.81
C GLU A 18 -0.88 16.33 -13.67
N THR A 19 0.30 15.74 -13.73
CA THR A 19 1.45 16.22 -14.50
C THR A 19 1.95 15.08 -15.37
N VAL A 20 1.80 15.23 -16.67
CA VAL A 20 2.20 14.20 -17.64
C VAL A 20 3.69 14.34 -17.94
N VAL A 21 4.40 13.22 -17.82
CA VAL A 21 5.82 13.08 -18.15
C VAL A 21 5.94 12.30 -19.45
N GLY A 22 6.70 12.81 -20.41
CA GLY A 22 6.87 12.13 -21.70
C GLY A 22 7.76 12.90 -22.66
N ARG A 23 8.03 12.31 -23.83
CA ARG A 23 8.85 12.94 -24.88
C ARG A 23 8.07 13.86 -25.81
N ALA A 24 6.74 13.86 -25.72
CA ALA A 24 5.92 14.66 -26.60
C ALA A 24 5.87 16.11 -26.09
N PRO A 25 5.93 17.13 -26.98
CA PRO A 25 6.00 18.54 -26.59
C PRO A 25 4.78 19.01 -25.79
N GLU A 26 3.65 18.31 -25.89
CA GLU A 26 2.43 18.58 -25.11
C GLU A 26 2.49 18.12 -23.64
N CYS A 27 3.51 17.36 -23.23
CA CYS A 27 3.67 16.91 -21.85
C CYS A 27 4.11 18.06 -20.93
N ASP A 28 3.58 18.07 -19.71
CA ASP A 28 3.96 19.06 -18.68
C ASP A 28 5.46 18.97 -18.33
N VAL A 29 6.00 17.76 -18.31
CA VAL A 29 7.43 17.48 -18.12
C VAL A 29 7.97 16.81 -19.38
N LEU A 30 8.57 17.62 -20.24
CA LEU A 30 9.20 17.16 -21.47
C LEU A 30 10.57 16.51 -21.21
N LEU A 31 10.67 15.22 -21.48
CA LEU A 31 11.91 14.44 -21.52
C LEU A 31 12.20 14.05 -22.97
N ALA A 32 13.02 14.84 -23.67
CA ALA A 32 13.28 14.71 -25.11
C ALA A 32 14.24 13.54 -25.46
N ASP A 33 14.01 12.36 -24.90
CA ASP A 33 14.80 11.16 -25.12
C ASP A 33 13.99 10.08 -25.87
N LYS A 34 14.64 9.35 -26.78
CA LYS A 34 14.00 8.34 -27.63
C LYS A 34 13.55 7.08 -26.85
N SER A 35 14.14 6.84 -25.68
CA SER A 35 13.75 5.76 -24.76
C SER A 35 12.43 6.06 -24.04
N VAL A 36 12.02 7.33 -23.97
CA VAL A 36 10.81 7.78 -23.29
C VAL A 36 9.62 7.73 -24.27
N SER A 37 8.51 7.12 -23.85
CA SER A 37 7.23 7.18 -24.58
C SER A 37 6.71 8.61 -24.75
N ARG A 38 5.86 8.84 -25.77
CA ARG A 38 5.22 10.14 -26.00
C ARG A 38 4.48 10.64 -24.75
N HIS A 39 3.64 9.78 -24.19
CA HIS A 39 3.00 9.94 -22.88
C HIS A 39 3.49 8.76 -22.04
N HIS A 40 4.44 8.98 -21.14
CA HIS A 40 5.16 7.89 -20.48
C HIS A 40 4.53 7.55 -19.13
N ALA A 41 4.35 8.57 -18.31
CA ALA A 41 3.81 8.43 -16.97
C ALA A 41 3.02 9.69 -16.60
N VAL A 42 2.20 9.58 -15.57
CA VAL A 42 1.57 10.72 -14.92
C VAL A 42 1.96 10.76 -13.46
N ILE A 43 2.33 11.95 -12.98
CA ILE A 43 2.50 12.23 -11.56
C ILE A 43 1.19 12.85 -11.07
N VAL A 44 0.59 12.23 -10.07
CA VAL A 44 -0.66 12.66 -9.45
C VAL A 44 -0.35 13.27 -8.09
N LEU A 45 -0.67 14.54 -7.93
CA LEU A 45 -0.64 15.25 -6.66
C LEU A 45 -2.02 15.20 -6.01
N SER A 46 -2.06 14.82 -4.73
CA SER A 46 -3.26 14.93 -3.91
C SER A 46 -2.89 15.41 -2.50
N PRO A 47 -3.88 15.77 -1.64
CA PRO A 47 -3.59 16.10 -0.25
C PRO A 47 -2.85 15.00 0.52
N LEU A 48 -2.93 13.74 0.06
CA LEU A 48 -2.30 12.57 0.68
C LEU A 48 -0.84 12.32 0.21
N GLY A 49 -0.33 13.11 -0.73
CA GLY A 49 1.03 12.95 -1.26
C GLY A 49 1.08 12.98 -2.78
N ALA A 50 2.26 12.63 -3.30
CA ALA A 50 2.50 12.46 -4.72
C ALA A 50 2.57 10.97 -5.07
N ARG A 51 2.04 10.58 -6.23
CA ARG A 51 2.15 9.24 -6.81
C ARG A 51 2.57 9.33 -8.26
N VAL A 52 3.25 8.30 -8.75
CA VAL A 52 3.52 8.10 -10.19
C VAL A 52 2.74 6.89 -10.69
N ARG A 53 2.20 7.02 -11.90
CA ARG A 53 1.54 5.95 -12.67
C ARG A 53 2.20 5.86 -14.03
N ASP A 54 2.58 4.67 -14.43
CA ASP A 54 3.01 4.39 -15.81
C ASP A 54 1.79 4.31 -16.74
N LEU A 55 1.88 4.90 -17.94
CA LEU A 55 0.77 4.96 -18.91
C LEU A 55 0.88 3.90 -20.00
N GLY A 56 1.49 2.75 -19.70
CA GLY A 56 1.79 1.71 -20.68
C GLY A 56 3.01 2.08 -21.53
N SER A 57 4.03 2.63 -20.88
CA SER A 57 5.25 3.05 -21.57
C SER A 57 6.01 1.85 -22.12
N ARG A 58 6.77 2.05 -23.22
CA ARG A 58 7.48 0.94 -23.89
C ARG A 58 8.57 0.31 -23.02
N ASN A 59 9.26 1.15 -22.24
CA ASN A 59 10.43 0.74 -21.45
C ASN A 59 10.13 0.65 -19.95
N GLY A 60 8.90 0.99 -19.55
CA GLY A 60 8.50 1.07 -18.15
C GLY A 60 9.03 2.30 -17.43
N THR A 61 8.40 2.57 -16.29
CA THR A 61 8.85 3.52 -15.29
C THR A 61 9.41 2.75 -14.09
N ALA A 62 10.54 3.19 -13.53
CA ALA A 62 11.14 2.59 -12.33
C ALA A 62 11.32 3.62 -11.21
N ILE A 63 11.36 3.17 -9.96
CA ILE A 63 11.76 3.98 -8.80
C ILE A 63 12.91 3.29 -8.08
N ASN A 64 14.02 4.00 -7.91
CA ASN A 64 15.24 3.50 -7.27
C ASN A 64 15.69 2.15 -7.87
N GLY A 65 15.58 2.02 -9.20
CA GLY A 65 15.97 0.83 -9.95
C GLY A 65 14.91 -0.28 -10.05
N ILE A 66 13.76 -0.15 -9.38
CA ILE A 66 12.70 -1.17 -9.39
C ILE A 66 11.55 -0.72 -10.31
N LEU A 67 11.23 -1.52 -11.33
CA LEU A 67 10.12 -1.25 -12.26
C LEU A 67 8.76 -1.24 -11.54
N LEU A 68 7.89 -0.35 -11.98
CA LEU A 68 6.53 -0.23 -11.48
C LEU A 68 5.65 -1.37 -12.01
N GLY A 69 5.01 -2.10 -11.09
CA GLY A 69 3.89 -3.00 -11.42
C GLY A 69 2.51 -2.34 -11.30
N SER A 70 2.45 -1.19 -10.61
CA SER A 70 1.25 -0.39 -10.37
C SER A 70 1.63 1.01 -9.87
N ASP A 71 0.66 1.91 -9.72
CA ASP A 71 0.86 3.25 -9.17
C ASP A 71 1.62 3.21 -7.83
N ARG A 72 2.66 4.04 -7.69
CA ARG A 72 3.49 4.09 -6.46
C ARG A 72 3.62 5.50 -5.91
N ARG A 73 3.60 5.62 -4.58
CA ARG A 73 3.86 6.88 -3.87
C ARG A 73 5.32 7.30 -4.06
N LEU A 74 5.52 8.61 -4.23
CA LEU A 74 6.82 9.24 -4.28
C LEU A 74 7.23 9.72 -2.90
N LYS A 75 8.52 9.57 -2.58
CA LYS A 75 9.17 10.10 -1.37
C LYS A 75 10.23 11.12 -1.77
N GLY A 76 10.55 12.04 -0.84
CA GLY A 76 11.69 12.93 -1.01
C GLY A 76 12.97 12.12 -1.22
N GLY A 77 13.78 12.49 -2.21
CA GLY A 77 15.01 11.79 -2.56
C GLY A 77 14.86 10.61 -3.54
N ASP A 78 13.64 10.19 -3.87
CA ASP A 78 13.43 9.12 -4.85
C ASP A 78 14.05 9.45 -6.21
N VAL A 79 14.58 8.45 -6.89
CA VAL A 79 15.03 8.53 -8.28
C VAL A 79 14.04 7.79 -9.17
N LEU A 80 13.29 8.55 -9.95
CA LEU A 80 12.38 8.08 -10.99
C LEU A 80 13.19 7.84 -12.26
N ARG A 81 13.02 6.68 -12.89
CA ARG A 81 13.57 6.39 -14.21
C ARG A 81 12.44 6.23 -15.21
N PHE A 82 12.46 7.03 -16.26
CA PHE A 82 11.54 6.93 -17.40
C PHE A 82 12.37 6.47 -18.61
N GLY A 83 12.21 5.21 -19.03
CA GLY A 83 13.12 4.64 -20.02
C GLY A 83 14.57 4.65 -19.55
N CYS A 84 15.41 5.49 -20.17
CA CYS A 84 16.82 5.66 -19.80
C CYS A 84 17.12 6.99 -19.10
N VAL A 85 16.09 7.78 -18.75
CA VAL A 85 16.24 9.11 -18.15
C VAL A 85 15.92 9.06 -16.66
N ASP A 86 16.89 9.46 -15.84
CA ASP A 86 16.72 9.57 -14.39
C ASP A 86 16.30 10.99 -13.98
N VAL A 87 15.29 11.08 -13.11
CA VAL A 87 14.72 12.29 -12.54
C VAL A 87 14.65 12.12 -11.03
N ARG A 88 15.23 13.05 -10.27
CA ARG A 88 15.28 12.97 -8.81
C ARG A 88 14.18 13.81 -8.16
N ILE A 89 13.54 13.30 -7.11
CA ILE A 89 12.68 14.11 -6.25
C ILE A 89 13.57 14.93 -5.31
N THR A 90 13.75 16.22 -5.62
CA THR A 90 14.64 17.11 -4.85
C THR A 90 13.94 17.77 -3.68
N ALA A 91 12.62 17.96 -3.78
CA ALA A 91 11.79 18.36 -2.66
C ALA A 91 10.41 17.70 -2.79
N LEU A 92 9.91 17.16 -1.68
CA LEU A 92 8.52 16.77 -1.52
C LEU A 92 8.10 17.20 -0.11
N VAL A 93 7.46 18.36 -0.01
CA VAL A 93 7.09 18.99 1.26
C VAL A 93 5.58 19.23 1.29
N GLY A 94 4.86 18.48 2.12
CA GLY A 94 3.45 18.72 2.43
C GLY A 94 3.33 19.51 3.72
N GLU A 95 2.50 20.55 3.74
CA GLU A 95 2.00 21.12 5.00
C GLU A 95 1.18 20.02 5.68
N GLU A 96 1.71 19.48 6.78
CA GLU A 96 1.00 18.67 7.78
C GLU A 96 0.31 17.36 7.32
N GLY A 97 0.77 16.77 6.22
CA GLY A 97 0.34 15.44 5.73
C GLY A 97 1.46 14.40 5.68
N ASP A 98 2.64 14.73 6.21
CA ASP A 98 3.82 13.86 6.30
C ASP A 98 3.72 12.89 7.48
N ARG A 99 2.63 12.12 7.52
CA ARG A 99 2.56 10.85 8.21
C ARG A 99 2.19 9.80 7.17
N ASP A 100 2.91 8.68 7.17
CA ASP A 100 2.86 7.62 6.16
C ASP A 100 1.55 6.78 6.26
N ASP A 101 0.39 7.45 6.18
CA ASP A 101 -0.84 6.97 6.83
C ASP A 101 -1.95 6.50 5.86
N GLY A 102 -1.87 6.86 4.58
CA GLY A 102 -3.01 6.69 3.66
C GLY A 102 -2.98 5.45 2.75
N TRP A 103 -1.81 4.84 2.48
CA TRP A 103 -1.72 3.83 1.41
C TRP A 103 -2.24 2.44 1.83
N LEU A 104 -1.89 1.97 3.03
CA LEU A 104 -2.37 0.67 3.54
C LEU A 104 -3.87 0.68 3.83
N ALA A 105 -4.40 1.75 4.42
CA ALA A 105 -5.84 1.90 4.65
C ALA A 105 -6.63 2.00 3.34
N VAL A 106 -6.13 2.75 2.34
CA VAL A 106 -6.79 2.88 1.03
C VAL A 106 -6.68 1.58 0.21
N GLN A 107 -5.53 0.90 0.21
CA GLN A 107 -5.36 -0.40 -0.46
C GLN A 107 -6.16 -1.50 0.23
N ALA A 108 -6.17 -1.58 1.57
CA ALA A 108 -7.01 -2.53 2.31
C ALA A 108 -8.50 -2.27 2.03
N ALA A 109 -8.95 -1.01 2.10
CA ALA A 109 -10.32 -0.64 1.77
C ALA A 109 -10.66 -0.91 0.28
N GLN A 110 -9.73 -0.70 -0.65
CA GLN A 110 -9.91 -1.01 -2.07
C GLN A 110 -9.92 -2.52 -2.32
N LEU A 111 -9.02 -3.31 -1.72
CA LEU A 111 -9.02 -4.77 -1.81
C LEU A 111 -10.34 -5.34 -1.29
N VAL A 112 -10.83 -4.83 -0.16
CA VAL A 112 -12.13 -5.19 0.42
C VAL A 112 -13.27 -4.81 -0.54
N LYS A 113 -13.31 -3.57 -1.04
CA LYS A 113 -14.36 -3.08 -1.97
C LYS A 113 -14.38 -3.80 -3.33
N HIS A 114 -13.22 -4.20 -3.86
CA HIS A 114 -13.15 -4.94 -5.13
C HIS A 114 -13.45 -6.45 -4.95
N SER A 115 -13.34 -6.98 -3.73
CA SER A 115 -13.70 -8.36 -3.42
C SER A 115 -15.21 -8.60 -3.26
N THR A 116 -15.99 -7.55 -3.03
CA THR A 116 -17.47 -7.59 -3.03
C THR A 116 -18.09 -7.63 -4.44
N GLY A 117 -17.29 -7.45 -5.50
CA GLY A 117 -17.73 -7.34 -6.90
C GLY A 117 -17.72 -8.63 -7.73
N GLY A 118 -17.43 -9.80 -7.15
CA GLY A 118 -17.78 -11.09 -7.77
C GLY A 118 -16.69 -11.91 -8.47
N HIS A 119 -15.39 -11.60 -8.35
CA HIS A 119 -14.33 -12.40 -9.01
C HIS A 119 -13.14 -12.89 -8.15
N THR A 120 -13.08 -12.61 -6.85
CA THR A 120 -12.11 -13.29 -5.96
C THR A 120 -12.75 -14.53 -5.35
N ARG A 121 -12.43 -15.70 -5.90
CA ARG A 121 -12.89 -17.01 -5.38
C ARG A 121 -12.22 -17.40 -4.07
N ASP A 122 -11.18 -16.70 -3.63
CA ASP A 122 -10.45 -17.04 -2.42
C ASP A 122 -10.24 -15.82 -1.51
N ALA A 123 -10.99 -15.79 -0.42
CA ALA A 123 -10.84 -14.79 0.62
C ALA A 123 -9.43 -14.82 1.24
N ASP A 124 -8.80 -15.99 1.28
CA ASP A 124 -7.48 -16.14 1.86
C ASP A 124 -6.42 -15.41 1.04
N GLU A 125 -6.55 -15.38 -0.29
CA GLU A 125 -5.59 -14.69 -1.17
C GLU A 125 -5.58 -13.16 -0.93
N VAL A 126 -6.76 -12.57 -0.74
CA VAL A 126 -6.91 -11.12 -0.51
C VAL A 126 -6.25 -10.73 0.82
N VAL A 127 -6.54 -11.47 1.89
CA VAL A 127 -5.94 -11.22 3.21
C VAL A 127 -4.44 -11.51 3.20
N PHE A 128 -4.03 -12.57 2.51
CA PHE A 128 -2.62 -12.96 2.41
C PHE A 128 -1.78 -11.90 1.69
N ARG A 129 -2.29 -11.30 0.61
CA ARG A 129 -1.60 -10.19 -0.06
C ARG A 129 -1.44 -8.96 0.84
N ILE A 130 -2.45 -8.64 1.67
CA ILE A 130 -2.36 -7.55 2.65
C ILE A 130 -1.29 -7.88 3.70
N ALA A 131 -1.30 -9.10 4.22
CA ALA A 131 -0.33 -9.57 5.20
C ALA A 131 1.11 -9.58 4.66
N GLU A 132 1.33 -10.08 3.44
CA GLU A 132 2.65 -10.08 2.79
C GLU A 132 3.15 -8.67 2.50
N ALA A 133 2.29 -7.78 2.01
CA ALA A 133 2.65 -6.38 1.79
C ALA A 133 3.07 -5.68 3.09
N PHE A 134 2.43 -6.04 4.20
CA PHE A 134 2.78 -5.54 5.53
C PHE A 134 4.13 -6.08 6.01
N GLU A 135 4.33 -7.41 6.00
CA GLU A 135 5.57 -8.05 6.47
C GLU A 135 6.79 -7.66 5.61
N ALA A 136 6.63 -7.51 4.29
CA ALA A 136 7.73 -7.09 3.40
C ALA A 136 8.22 -5.68 3.70
N ARG A 137 7.32 -4.75 4.02
CA ARG A 137 7.66 -3.36 4.37
C ARG A 137 8.23 -3.25 5.78
N PHE A 138 7.75 -4.08 6.69
CA PHE A 138 8.36 -4.24 8.01
C PHE A 138 9.81 -4.73 7.92
N ALA A 139 10.09 -5.72 7.06
CA ALA A 139 11.44 -6.23 6.83
C ALA A 139 12.40 -5.16 6.26
N LEU A 140 11.87 -4.12 5.63
CA LEU A 140 12.61 -2.95 5.14
C LEU A 140 12.82 -1.85 6.20
N GLY A 141 12.35 -2.06 7.44
CA GLY A 141 12.51 -1.13 8.56
C GLY A 141 11.61 0.11 8.50
N GLU A 142 10.53 0.07 7.71
CA GLU A 142 9.58 1.19 7.64
C GLU A 142 8.77 1.35 8.94
N ARG A 143 8.50 2.60 9.32
CA ARG A 143 7.65 2.94 10.47
C ARG A 143 6.22 3.20 10.01
N PHE A 144 5.25 2.63 10.72
CA PHE A 144 3.82 2.82 10.46
C PHE A 144 3.17 3.66 11.56
N SER A 145 2.18 4.47 11.18
CA SER A 145 1.33 5.15 12.16
C SER A 145 0.46 4.15 12.93
N PRO A 146 0.32 4.31 14.26
CA PRO A 146 -0.53 3.47 15.08
C PRO A 146 -1.98 3.37 14.59
N ASP A 147 -2.59 4.51 14.24
CA ASP A 147 -4.01 4.57 13.83
C ASP A 147 -4.27 3.84 12.52
N VAL A 148 -3.28 3.85 11.64
CA VAL A 148 -3.35 3.27 10.29
C VAL A 148 -3.12 1.78 10.34
N THR A 149 -2.16 1.37 11.17
CA THR A 149 -1.94 -0.03 11.52
C THR A 149 -3.21 -0.62 12.11
N ASP A 150 -3.83 0.09 13.05
CA ASP A 150 -5.09 -0.30 13.69
C ASP A 150 -6.23 -0.44 12.67
N ALA A 151 -6.42 0.56 11.80
CA ALA A 151 -7.47 0.51 10.78
C ALA A 151 -7.26 -0.60 9.74
N ALA A 152 -6.04 -0.82 9.28
CA ALA A 152 -5.73 -1.85 8.28
C ALA A 152 -5.87 -3.27 8.86
N LEU A 153 -5.42 -3.49 10.09
CA LEU A 153 -5.54 -4.76 10.77
C LEU A 153 -6.99 -5.07 11.20
N ALA A 154 -7.79 -4.05 11.54
CA ALA A 154 -9.23 -4.20 11.75
C ALA A 154 -9.95 -4.67 10.48
N ALA A 155 -9.63 -4.08 9.32
CA ALA A 155 -10.21 -4.49 8.04
C ALA A 155 -9.88 -5.96 7.68
N VAL A 156 -8.69 -6.44 8.07
CA VAL A 156 -8.31 -7.85 7.93
C VAL A 156 -9.20 -8.76 8.80
N ILE A 157 -9.46 -8.38 10.05
CA ILE A 157 -10.37 -9.12 10.95
C ILE A 157 -11.78 -9.14 10.38
N ASP A 158 -12.34 -7.98 10.05
CA ASP A 158 -13.71 -7.87 9.53
C ASP A 158 -13.91 -8.73 8.28
N TYR A 159 -12.93 -8.70 7.36
CA TYR A 159 -12.99 -9.50 6.14
C TYR A 159 -12.86 -11.00 6.42
N ALA A 160 -11.92 -11.41 7.28
CA ALA A 160 -11.76 -12.81 7.68
C ALA A 160 -13.03 -13.35 8.37
N MET A 161 -13.72 -12.51 9.14
CA MET A 161 -14.99 -12.83 9.81
C MET A 161 -16.13 -13.03 8.81
N VAL A 162 -16.33 -12.09 7.87
CA VAL A 162 -17.33 -12.22 6.80
C VAL A 162 -17.16 -13.51 5.98
N ARG A 163 -15.93 -14.04 5.96
CA ARG A 163 -15.56 -15.26 5.21
C ARG A 163 -15.41 -16.50 6.09
N ASN A 164 -15.75 -16.43 7.38
CA ASN A 164 -15.68 -17.52 8.36
C ASN A 164 -14.27 -18.13 8.52
N ARG A 165 -13.24 -17.28 8.62
CA ARG A 165 -11.82 -17.67 8.75
C ARG A 165 -11.20 -17.09 10.04
N PRO A 166 -11.53 -17.63 11.23
CA PRO A 166 -11.14 -17.03 12.53
C PRO A 166 -9.63 -17.08 12.85
N GLY A 167 -8.83 -17.84 12.09
CA GLY A 167 -7.38 -17.97 12.33
C GLY A 167 -6.57 -16.67 12.20
N TRP A 168 -7.14 -15.63 11.57
CA TRP A 168 -6.47 -14.35 11.32
C TRP A 168 -6.41 -13.42 12.53
N THR A 169 -7.32 -13.55 13.49
CA THR A 169 -7.32 -12.78 14.74
C THR A 169 -5.98 -12.91 15.48
N ARG A 170 -5.47 -14.14 15.56
CA ARG A 170 -4.20 -14.44 16.21
C ARG A 170 -3.00 -13.82 15.47
N TRP A 171 -3.05 -13.77 14.14
CA TRP A 171 -2.02 -13.12 13.34
C TRP A 171 -2.01 -11.60 13.58
N VAL A 172 -3.18 -10.96 13.55
CA VAL A 172 -3.33 -9.51 13.79
C VAL A 172 -2.76 -9.09 15.15
N MET A 173 -3.10 -9.83 16.21
CA MET A 173 -2.57 -9.55 17.55
C MET A 173 -1.05 -9.75 17.63
N GLY A 174 -0.52 -10.76 16.92
CA GLY A 174 0.93 -10.96 16.77
C GLY A 174 1.62 -9.79 16.08
N THR A 175 0.99 -9.21 15.06
CA THR A 175 1.51 -8.04 14.33
C THR A 175 1.59 -6.81 15.23
N HIS A 176 0.56 -6.51 16.02
CA HIS A 176 0.61 -5.42 17.02
C HIS A 176 1.75 -5.59 18.02
N ALA A 177 1.95 -6.81 18.53
CA ALA A 177 3.04 -7.12 19.46
C ALA A 177 4.42 -6.91 18.84
N LYS A 178 4.64 -7.36 17.59
CA LYS A 178 5.91 -7.15 16.85
C LYS A 178 6.22 -5.66 16.65
N LEU A 179 5.19 -4.85 16.43
CA LEU A 179 5.34 -3.42 16.19
C LEU A 179 5.53 -2.61 17.49
N GLY A 180 5.26 -3.21 18.66
CA GLY A 180 5.22 -2.48 19.92
C GLY A 180 4.08 -1.45 19.97
N ILE A 181 3.02 -1.66 19.19
CA ILE A 181 1.87 -0.76 19.08
C ILE A 181 0.65 -1.47 19.68
N ALA A 182 0.06 -0.89 20.71
CA ALA A 182 -1.17 -1.41 21.29
C ALA A 182 -2.34 -1.36 20.28
N PRO A 183 -3.22 -2.37 20.22
CA PRO A 183 -4.45 -2.30 19.43
C PRO A 183 -5.30 -1.10 19.87
N GLY A 184 -5.77 -0.34 18.89
CA GLY A 184 -6.65 0.80 19.03
C GLY A 184 -8.12 0.42 18.93
N ASN A 185 -8.97 1.45 18.75
CA ASN A 185 -10.42 1.29 18.81
C ASN A 185 -11.02 0.60 17.58
N ALA A 186 -10.32 0.56 16.43
CA ALA A 186 -10.81 -0.15 15.26
C ALA A 186 -10.69 -1.66 15.47
N VAL A 187 -9.50 -2.15 15.84
CA VAL A 187 -9.28 -3.58 16.10
C VAL A 187 -10.15 -4.05 17.27
N ARG A 188 -10.24 -3.28 18.35
CA ARG A 188 -11.10 -3.64 19.50
C ARG A 188 -12.56 -3.83 19.11
N ARG A 189 -13.13 -2.92 18.31
CA ARG A 189 -14.52 -3.05 17.82
C ARG A 189 -14.72 -4.30 16.96
N SER A 190 -13.77 -4.61 16.07
CA SER A 190 -13.81 -5.83 15.26
C SER A 190 -13.68 -7.10 16.12
N LEU A 191 -12.86 -7.06 17.17
CA LEU A 191 -12.70 -8.16 18.13
C LEU A 191 -13.94 -8.37 19.01
N ASP A 192 -14.58 -7.30 19.46
CA ASP A 192 -15.82 -7.39 20.26
C ASP A 192 -16.94 -8.04 19.43
N GLY A 193 -17.03 -7.70 18.13
CA GLY A 193 -17.88 -8.40 17.17
C GLY A 193 -17.47 -9.86 16.95
N THR A 194 -16.18 -10.17 17.05
CA THR A 194 -15.62 -11.53 16.97
C THR A 194 -16.02 -12.37 18.19
N LEU A 195 -15.88 -11.85 19.40
CA LEU A 195 -16.25 -12.55 20.64
C LEU A 195 -17.75 -12.86 20.67
N ALA A 196 -18.60 -11.92 20.26
CA ALA A 196 -20.04 -12.16 20.17
C ALA A 196 -20.40 -13.28 19.15
N ALA A 197 -19.67 -13.36 18.03
CA ALA A 197 -19.85 -14.40 17.02
C ALA A 197 -19.25 -15.76 17.45
N GLU A 198 -18.09 -15.74 18.12
CA GLU A 198 -17.41 -16.92 18.66
C GLU A 198 -18.21 -17.53 19.82
N GLU A 199 -18.77 -16.75 20.75
CA GLU A 199 -19.68 -17.26 21.80
C GLU A 199 -20.87 -18.01 21.19
N THR A 200 -21.45 -17.46 20.11
CA THR A 200 -22.54 -18.10 19.36
C THR A 200 -22.12 -19.44 18.71
N GLN A 201 -20.84 -19.58 18.34
CA GLN A 201 -20.28 -20.74 17.63
C GLN A 201 -19.58 -21.76 18.55
N GLN A 202 -19.06 -21.33 19.68
CA GLN A 202 -18.36 -22.13 20.69
C GLN A 202 -19.36 -22.88 21.58
N ILE A 203 -20.56 -22.33 21.76
CA ILE A 203 -21.77 -23.08 22.17
C ILE A 203 -21.99 -24.30 21.25
N ARG A 204 -21.54 -24.27 19.99
CA ARG A 204 -21.70 -25.38 19.02
C ARG A 204 -20.49 -26.31 18.92
N THR A 205 -19.28 -25.88 19.27
CA THR A 205 -18.06 -26.66 19.04
C THR A 205 -16.97 -26.26 20.05
N SER A 206 -16.57 -27.15 20.95
CA SER A 206 -15.48 -26.89 21.91
C SER A 206 -14.27 -27.79 21.63
N GLY A 207 -13.06 -27.20 21.57
CA GLY A 207 -11.79 -27.94 21.51
C GLY A 207 -10.53 -27.13 21.14
N THR A 208 -9.87 -26.57 22.17
CA THR A 208 -8.42 -26.29 22.39
C THR A 208 -7.56 -25.43 21.43
N MET A 209 -6.81 -24.48 22.02
CA MET A 209 -5.99 -23.42 21.40
C MET A 209 -4.51 -23.80 21.14
N ALA A 210 -3.91 -23.29 20.04
CA ALA A 210 -2.50 -23.46 19.65
C ALA A 210 -1.81 -22.12 19.25
N ARG A 211 -0.47 -22.14 19.21
CA ARG A 211 0.48 -21.01 19.05
C ARG A 211 0.41 -20.33 17.65
N ALA A 212 0.76 -19.04 17.56
CA ALA A 212 0.50 -18.16 16.41
C ALA A 212 1.47 -18.33 15.22
N THR A 213 0.93 -18.73 14.07
CA THR A 213 1.58 -18.78 12.75
C THR A 213 0.58 -18.26 11.71
N LEU A 214 1.04 -17.67 10.60
CA LEU A 214 0.18 -17.35 9.44
C LEU A 214 -0.69 -18.58 9.09
N PRO A 215 -2.02 -18.46 8.99
CA PRO A 215 -2.86 -19.58 8.62
C PRO A 215 -2.45 -20.10 7.23
N GLY A 216 -2.00 -21.36 7.14
CA GLY A 216 -1.77 -22.04 5.85
C GLY A 216 -0.33 -22.09 5.29
N LYS A 217 0.69 -21.46 5.90
CA LYS A 217 2.09 -21.74 5.51
C LYS A 217 2.53 -23.08 6.10
N ARG A 218 2.37 -24.19 5.35
CA ARG A 218 3.16 -25.40 5.60
C ARG A 218 4.63 -25.02 5.44
N GLN A 219 5.44 -25.25 6.47
CA GLN A 219 6.90 -25.21 6.30
C GLN A 219 7.25 -26.33 5.31
N ALA A 220 7.69 -25.95 4.11
CA ALA A 220 8.36 -26.88 3.23
C ALA A 220 9.71 -27.18 3.88
N GLY A 221 9.89 -28.42 4.32
CA GLY A 221 11.18 -28.98 4.69
C GLY A 221 11.98 -29.39 3.46
#